data_AF-A0A945W7V2-F1
#
_entry.id   AF-A0A945W7V2-F1
#
_cell.length_a   1.000
_cell.length_b   1.000
_cell.length_c   1.000
_cell.angle_alpha   90.00
_cell.angle_beta   90.00
_cell.angle_gamma   90.00
#
_symmetry.space_group_name_H-M   'P 1'
#
loop_
_entity.id
_entity.type
_entity.pdbx_description
1 polymer ?
#
loop_
_entity_poly.entity_id
_entity_poly.type
_entity_poly.pdbx_seq_one_letter_code
_entity_poly.pdbx_strand_id
1 'polypeptide(L)'
;MPNLNTQRFLRADLLAIIASVLLACTFLQVRGLRGYTHWSIILLARVTIAFIVMTGIARLRGIRLSFSRNRLVWLMMGLACMGISGNIYAVSILPPAEVLVFGMASPIWVALALIVFFKKYISFSTWFALGFGFSGMIVFSQPHFNSDKVSMFVALWVGICFGIAVLIISRIRGVRSNVIICHTLGALVIFSTGLVTYFYFQKELYFQFTDWKILLMFPGIGLCAAFASLFRIRATQLGNVPLISSLSYICIPVTAAFSFIFWQEYPSILSMLGMVMIILSALWVVFNPAKTRPIVLIDMLLDQDTALSAPEDFYAPEVRKSVEQTVEKAERKTSCEMRVHLEIQRKFHIAQPPENIFLRLGMDKTRFGNGILVFVRFRPQKIIILSDSRIEDRLNKNDIRKLVEKFSTEKTCLTVDYLKFFIEGLGEHLQHFYPVRDCFEDEISNKVSIGLEPIVVAEISIVHTANHTSPKVLFDANARKNIENTIENAENKTSCEIRVHIDSPGKSHKESSPENVFHNLGIDLTRFGNGILVFVQFKPSKIIVLSDPRIQECISNSDIDNFRRRISKTKPRLTAEYLTLLIEELGETMQTFYPVTDCYDDELPNTVSF
;
A
#
# COMPACT_ATOMS: atom_id res chain seq x y z
N MET A 1 -5.40 -14.27 21.45
CA MET A 1 -5.05 -12.87 21.80
C MET A 1 -4.75 -12.11 20.51
N PRO A 2 -5.32 -10.91 20.28
CA PRO A 2 -5.05 -10.15 19.05
C PRO A 2 -3.55 -9.80 18.95
N ASN A 3 -2.99 -9.94 17.74
CA ASN A 3 -1.58 -9.78 17.42
C ASN A 3 -1.06 -8.38 17.85
N LEU A 4 0.19 -8.27 18.31
CA LEU A 4 0.79 -7.02 18.83
C LEU A 4 0.69 -5.86 17.83
N ASN A 5 0.82 -6.16 16.53
CA ASN A 5 0.64 -5.19 15.46
C ASN A 5 -0.81 -4.77 15.24
N THR A 6 -1.75 -5.72 15.27
CA THR A 6 -3.18 -5.40 15.25
C THR A 6 -3.55 -4.52 16.45
N GLN A 7 -3.01 -4.82 17.63
CA GLN A 7 -3.17 -3.95 18.81
C GLN A 7 -2.51 -2.59 18.62
N ARG A 8 -1.34 -2.51 17.95
CA ARG A 8 -0.65 -1.25 17.68
C ARG A 8 -1.42 -0.35 16.72
N PHE A 9 -1.94 -0.90 15.61
CA PHE A 9 -2.79 -0.18 14.68
C PHE A 9 -4.12 0.23 15.33
N LEU A 10 -4.76 -0.69 16.04
CA LEU A 10 -5.98 -0.39 16.79
C LEU A 10 -5.75 0.69 17.87
N ARG A 11 -4.60 0.66 18.54
CA ARG A 11 -4.18 1.74 19.46
C ARG A 11 -3.98 3.05 18.71
N ALA A 12 -3.41 3.04 17.51
CA ALA A 12 -3.22 4.23 16.69
C ALA A 12 -4.57 4.82 16.28
N ASP A 13 -5.51 3.97 15.84
CA ASP A 13 -6.86 4.36 15.44
C ASP A 13 -7.64 4.92 16.65
N LEU A 14 -7.59 4.23 17.80
CA LEU A 14 -8.20 4.69 19.04
C LEU A 14 -7.64 6.05 19.47
N LEU A 15 -6.32 6.24 19.43
CA LEU A 15 -5.69 7.52 19.74
C LEU A 15 -6.11 8.62 18.75
N ALA A 16 -6.29 8.30 17.48
CA ALA A 16 -6.79 9.24 16.47
C ALA A 16 -8.24 9.66 16.73
N ILE A 17 -9.10 8.71 17.10
CA ILE A 17 -10.50 8.96 17.46
C ILE A 17 -10.56 9.85 18.71
N ILE A 18 -9.83 9.50 19.77
CA ILE A 18 -9.77 10.32 21.00
C ILE A 18 -9.23 11.72 20.69
N ALA A 19 -8.19 11.83 19.87
CA ALA A 19 -7.66 13.12 19.45
C ALA A 19 -8.71 13.98 18.69
N SER A 20 -9.57 13.34 17.91
CA SER A 20 -10.63 13.99 17.14
C SER A 20 -11.79 14.44 18.03
N VAL A 21 -12.17 13.64 19.03
CA VAL A 21 -13.16 14.03 20.05
C VAL A 21 -12.67 15.22 20.87
N LEU A 22 -11.41 15.20 21.32
CA LEU A 22 -10.83 16.34 22.05
C LEU A 22 -10.72 17.60 21.18
N LEU A 23 -10.50 17.44 19.87
CA LEU A 23 -10.54 18.54 18.92
C LEU A 23 -11.96 19.11 18.76
N ALA A 24 -12.99 18.27 18.74
CA ALA A 24 -14.38 18.71 18.74
C ALA A 24 -14.71 19.53 20.00
N CYS A 25 -14.30 19.05 21.19
CA CYS A 25 -14.43 19.80 22.45
C CYS A 25 -13.77 21.18 22.38
N THR A 26 -12.59 21.25 21.74
CA THR A 26 -11.88 22.51 21.51
C THR A 26 -12.74 23.46 20.66
N PHE A 27 -13.33 22.99 19.56
CA PHE A 27 -14.18 23.83 18.70
C PHE A 27 -15.43 24.35 19.41
N LEU A 28 -16.07 23.52 20.24
CA LEU A 28 -17.25 23.91 21.01
C LEU A 28 -16.94 25.00 22.04
N GLN A 29 -15.79 24.90 22.72
CA GLN A 29 -15.34 25.93 23.66
C GLN A 29 -14.98 27.23 22.92
N VAL A 30 -14.30 27.16 21.78
CA VAL A 30 -14.06 28.36 20.94
C VAL A 30 -15.38 29.00 20.52
N ARG A 31 -16.37 28.20 20.13
CA ARG A 31 -17.70 28.66 19.76
C ARG A 31 -18.40 29.35 20.93
N GLY A 32 -18.36 28.76 22.12
CA GLY A 32 -18.96 29.34 23.33
C GLY A 32 -18.29 30.65 23.79
N LEU A 33 -17.02 30.85 23.45
CA LEU A 33 -16.28 32.09 23.72
C LEU A 33 -16.50 33.18 22.66
N ARG A 34 -17.18 32.87 21.56
CA ARG A 34 -17.42 33.83 20.46
C ARG A 34 -18.28 34.99 20.96
N GLY A 35 -17.80 36.21 20.73
CA GLY A 35 -18.49 37.45 21.15
C GLY A 35 -18.04 37.99 22.51
N TYR A 36 -17.46 37.15 23.38
CA TYR A 36 -16.93 37.59 24.69
C TYR A 36 -15.49 38.09 24.62
N THR A 37 -14.70 37.55 23.69
CA THR A 37 -13.28 37.86 23.57
C THR A 37 -12.83 37.82 22.11
N HIS A 38 -11.78 38.58 21.80
CA HIS A 38 -11.15 38.53 20.50
C HIS A 38 -10.51 37.15 20.24
N TRP A 39 -10.67 36.62 19.02
CA TRP A 39 -10.24 35.27 18.65
C TRP A 39 -8.73 35.03 18.85
N SER A 40 -7.91 36.08 18.71
CA SER A 40 -6.44 35.99 18.90
C SER A 40 -6.08 35.69 20.36
N ILE A 41 -6.86 36.19 21.32
CA ILE A 41 -6.69 35.89 22.75
C ILE A 41 -7.06 34.44 23.02
N ILE A 42 -8.15 33.93 22.40
CA ILE A 42 -8.52 32.51 22.50
C ILE A 42 -7.38 31.62 21.98
N LEU A 43 -6.80 31.96 20.82
CA LEU A 43 -5.67 31.22 20.26
C LEU A 43 -4.47 31.25 21.21
N LEU A 44 -4.07 32.42 21.69
CA LEU A 44 -2.93 32.59 22.59
C LEU A 44 -3.11 31.77 23.87
N ALA A 45 -4.28 31.86 24.51
CA ALA A 45 -4.57 31.11 25.72
C ALA A 45 -4.52 29.59 25.46
N ARG A 46 -5.13 29.12 24.36
CA ARG A 46 -5.10 27.70 23.95
C ARG A 46 -3.67 27.19 23.81
N VAL A 47 -2.80 27.88 23.08
CA VAL A 47 -1.43 27.39 22.82
C VAL A 47 -0.52 27.54 24.04
N THR A 48 -0.71 28.60 24.83
CA THR A 48 0.09 28.87 26.05
C THR A 48 -0.20 27.83 27.13
N ILE A 49 -1.48 27.59 27.41
CA ILE A 49 -1.88 26.58 28.41
C ILE A 49 -1.44 25.19 27.93
N ALA A 50 -1.63 24.87 26.64
CA ALA A 50 -1.15 23.60 26.10
C ALA A 50 0.38 23.45 26.21
N PHE A 51 1.13 24.52 25.95
CA PHE A 51 2.59 24.53 26.08
C PHE A 51 3.04 24.30 27.53
N ILE A 52 2.40 24.96 28.50
CA ILE A 52 2.69 24.80 29.93
C ILE A 52 2.41 23.36 30.36
N VAL A 53 1.24 22.82 30.02
CA VAL A 53 0.85 21.44 30.36
C VAL A 53 1.82 20.43 29.76
N MET A 54 2.13 20.55 28.47
CA MET A 54 3.02 19.60 27.79
C MET A 54 4.47 19.69 28.30
N THR A 55 4.94 20.90 28.62
CA THR A 55 6.25 21.12 29.24
C THR A 55 6.31 20.55 30.65
N GLY A 56 5.24 20.72 31.44
CA GLY A 56 5.09 20.12 32.76
C GLY A 56 5.15 18.59 32.69
N ILE A 57 4.36 17.97 31.81
CA ILE A 57 4.37 16.51 31.59
C ILE A 57 5.76 16.03 31.13
N ALA A 58 6.46 16.80 30.28
CA ALA A 58 7.81 16.46 29.85
C ALA A 58 8.80 16.47 31.02
N ARG A 59 8.75 17.49 31.88
CA ARG A 59 9.61 17.60 33.07
C ARG A 59 9.32 16.51 34.09
N LEU A 60 8.05 16.23 34.38
CA LEU A 60 7.64 15.15 35.30
C LEU A 60 8.10 13.76 34.84
N ARG A 61 8.22 13.55 33.52
CA ARG A 61 8.77 12.31 32.93
C ARG A 61 10.29 12.30 32.82
N GLY A 62 11.00 13.27 33.39
CA GLY A 62 12.47 13.39 33.28
C GLY A 62 12.97 13.62 31.86
N ILE A 63 12.11 14.09 30.94
CA ILE A 63 12.49 14.33 29.55
C ILE A 63 13.14 15.73 29.48
N ARG A 64 14.44 15.76 29.19
CA ARG A 64 15.13 17.02 28.88
C ARG A 64 14.59 17.60 27.59
N LEU A 65 14.00 18.79 27.66
CA LEU A 65 13.56 19.58 26.51
C LEU A 65 14.80 20.19 25.84
N SER A 66 15.42 19.44 24.94
CA SER A 66 16.51 19.95 24.11
C SER A 66 15.97 20.53 22.81
N PHE A 67 16.62 21.57 22.30
CA PHE A 67 16.37 22.04 20.94
C PHE A 67 16.70 20.94 19.95
N SER A 68 15.72 20.52 19.14
CA SER A 68 15.94 19.51 18.13
C SER A 68 16.78 20.10 16.99
N ARG A 69 17.90 19.45 16.68
CA ARG A 69 18.71 19.76 15.49
C ARG A 69 18.09 19.21 14.19
N ASN A 70 16.99 18.46 14.29
CA ASN A 70 16.37 17.83 13.14
C ASN A 70 15.61 18.87 12.29
N ARG A 71 16.08 19.12 11.06
CA ARG A 71 15.50 20.08 10.11
C ARG A 71 14.02 19.82 9.82
N LEU A 72 13.57 18.56 9.89
CA LEU A 72 12.16 18.20 9.67
C LEU A 72 11.24 18.77 10.76
N VAL A 73 11.71 18.88 12.01
CA VAL A 73 10.92 19.48 13.11
C VAL A 73 10.67 20.95 12.82
N TRP A 74 11.69 21.68 12.35
CA TRP A 74 11.60 23.10 12.01
C TRP A 74 10.77 23.36 10.76
N LEU A 75 10.88 22.51 9.73
CA LEU A 75 10.04 22.60 8.54
C LEU A 75 8.57 22.37 8.89
N MET A 76 8.27 21.33 9.67
CA MET A 76 6.91 21.05 10.15
C MET A 76 6.36 22.22 10.97
N MET A 77 7.20 22.85 11.81
CA MET A 77 6.81 24.01 12.61
C MET A 77 6.44 25.20 11.71
N GLY A 78 7.24 25.50 10.69
CA GLY A 78 6.93 26.56 9.72
C GLY A 78 5.61 26.32 9.00
N LEU A 79 5.37 25.08 8.54
CA LEU A 79 4.11 24.70 7.90
C LEU A 79 2.91 24.79 8.85
N ALA A 80 3.09 24.40 10.11
CA ALA A 80 2.03 24.52 11.12
C ALA A 80 1.66 25.98 11.39
N CYS A 81 2.66 26.88 11.48
CA CYS A 81 2.42 28.31 11.63
C CYS A 81 1.70 28.89 10.38
N MET A 82 2.16 28.56 9.17
CA MET A 82 1.49 28.99 7.93
C MET A 82 0.05 28.48 7.86
N GLY A 83 -0.19 27.21 8.19
CA GLY A 83 -1.53 26.62 8.21
C GLY A 83 -2.47 27.28 9.21
N ILE A 84 -2.01 27.55 10.43
CA ILE A 84 -2.83 28.21 11.46
C ILE A 84 -3.12 29.67 11.08
N SER A 85 -2.12 30.39 10.59
CA SER A 85 -2.27 31.80 10.15
C SER A 85 -3.24 31.91 8.98
N GLY A 86 -3.06 31.06 7.96
CA GLY A 86 -3.96 31.01 6.82
C GLY A 86 -5.37 30.60 7.22
N ASN A 87 -5.53 29.72 8.21
CA ASN A 87 -6.85 29.30 8.68
C ASN A 87 -7.61 30.47 9.32
N ILE A 88 -6.94 31.26 10.15
CA ILE A 88 -7.52 32.47 10.74
C ILE A 88 -7.97 33.44 9.65
N TYR A 89 -7.08 33.73 8.70
CA TYR A 89 -7.38 34.63 7.60
C TYR A 89 -8.58 34.12 6.77
N ALA A 90 -8.62 32.81 6.50
CA ALA A 90 -9.74 32.18 5.82
C ALA A 90 -11.05 32.33 6.62
N VAL A 91 -11.04 32.13 7.95
CA VAL A 91 -12.23 32.33 8.81
C VAL A 91 -12.72 33.78 8.80
N SER A 92 -11.83 34.76 8.65
CA SER A 92 -12.24 36.17 8.62
C SER A 92 -12.96 36.60 7.33
N ILE A 93 -12.84 35.83 6.24
CA ILE A 93 -13.31 36.24 4.91
C ILE A 93 -14.28 35.24 4.29
N LEU A 94 -14.08 33.94 4.55
CA LEU A 94 -14.89 32.87 4.00
C LEU A 94 -16.01 32.44 4.97
N PRO A 95 -17.14 31.94 4.43
CA PRO A 95 -18.13 31.22 5.22
C PRO A 95 -17.50 30.05 5.99
N PRO A 96 -17.93 29.79 7.25
CA PRO A 96 -17.35 28.73 8.07
C PRO A 96 -17.41 27.33 7.43
N ALA A 97 -18.46 27.05 6.67
CA ALA A 97 -18.62 25.81 5.91
C ALA A 97 -17.49 25.59 4.90
N GLU A 98 -17.13 26.62 4.13
CA GLU A 98 -16.09 26.55 3.11
C GLU A 98 -14.71 26.38 3.74
N VAL A 99 -14.42 27.13 4.82
CA VAL A 99 -13.18 26.98 5.58
C VAL A 99 -13.03 25.56 6.12
N LEU A 100 -14.13 24.97 6.61
CA LEU A 100 -14.14 23.60 7.10
C LEU A 100 -13.79 22.61 5.98
N VAL A 101 -14.36 22.76 4.77
CA VAL A 101 -14.10 21.88 3.62
C VAL A 101 -12.63 21.90 3.24
N PHE A 102 -12.07 23.09 3.05
CA PHE A 102 -10.67 23.21 2.64
C PHE A 102 -9.70 22.77 3.75
N GLY A 103 -10.00 23.06 5.01
CA GLY A 103 -9.19 22.61 6.15
C GLY A 103 -9.23 21.09 6.34
N MET A 104 -10.41 20.48 6.19
CA MET A 104 -10.63 19.03 6.29
C MET A 104 -10.19 18.27 5.04
N ALA A 105 -9.82 18.94 3.94
CA ALA A 105 -9.19 18.26 2.80
C ALA A 105 -7.77 17.74 3.12
N SER A 106 -7.19 18.07 4.28
CA SER A 106 -5.82 17.67 4.65
C SER A 106 -5.51 16.16 4.50
N PRO A 107 -6.40 15.19 4.82
CA PRO A 107 -6.14 13.76 4.60
C PRO A 107 -5.93 13.39 3.13
N ILE A 108 -6.60 14.07 2.20
CA ILE A 108 -6.39 13.89 0.75
C ILE A 108 -5.00 14.42 0.37
N TRP A 109 -4.61 15.58 0.90
CA TRP A 109 -3.28 16.13 0.70
C TRP A 109 -2.17 15.23 1.29
N VAL A 110 -2.42 14.59 2.43
CA VAL A 110 -1.51 13.57 3.00
C VAL A 110 -1.30 12.43 1.99
N ALA A 111 -2.40 11.89 1.43
CA ALA A 111 -2.35 10.81 0.47
C ALA A 111 -1.59 11.22 -0.81
N LEU A 112 -1.92 12.38 -1.38
CA LEU A 112 -1.25 12.89 -2.57
C LEU A 112 0.24 13.17 -2.32
N ALA A 113 0.58 13.82 -1.22
CA ALA A 113 1.96 14.08 -0.84
C ALA A 113 2.75 12.77 -0.64
N LEU A 114 2.11 11.72 -0.12
CA LEU A 114 2.74 10.40 0.00
C LEU A 114 3.08 9.79 -1.37
N ILE A 115 2.22 9.97 -2.38
CA ILE A 115 2.47 9.54 -3.75
C ILE A 115 3.60 10.37 -4.38
N VAL A 116 3.53 11.70 -4.29
CA VAL A 116 4.50 12.60 -4.96
C VAL A 116 5.89 12.48 -4.35
N PHE A 117 6.02 12.60 -3.03
CA PHE A 117 7.34 12.63 -2.38
C PHE A 117 7.98 11.25 -2.21
N PHE A 118 7.17 10.20 -2.10
CA PHE A 118 7.68 8.86 -1.78
C PHE A 118 7.34 7.81 -2.83
N LYS A 119 6.69 8.18 -3.93
CA LYS A 119 6.29 7.26 -5.02
C LYS A 119 5.56 6.03 -4.50
N LYS A 120 4.77 6.19 -3.42
CA LYS A 120 4.05 5.10 -2.78
C LYS A 120 2.64 4.98 -3.34
N TYR A 121 2.33 3.82 -3.89
CA TYR A 121 0.95 3.39 -4.14
C TYR A 121 0.14 3.31 -2.84
N ILE A 122 -1.09 3.83 -2.93
CA ILE A 122 -2.11 3.82 -1.89
C ILE A 122 -3.18 2.81 -2.30
N SER A 123 -3.62 1.97 -1.37
CA SER A 123 -4.63 0.94 -1.66
C SER A 123 -5.97 1.56 -2.03
N PHE A 124 -6.75 0.86 -2.86
CA PHE A 124 -8.11 1.26 -3.22
C PHE A 124 -9.00 1.49 -1.98
N SER A 125 -8.89 0.61 -0.99
CA SER A 125 -9.61 0.74 0.30
C SER A 125 -9.32 2.07 1.01
N THR A 126 -8.07 2.55 0.98
CA THR A 126 -7.69 3.83 1.58
C THR A 126 -8.26 5.01 0.80
N TRP A 127 -8.25 4.94 -0.53
CA TRP A 127 -8.88 5.95 -1.39
C TRP A 127 -10.39 6.03 -1.18
N PHE A 128 -11.04 4.87 -1.06
CA PHE A 128 -12.46 4.79 -0.76
C PHE A 128 -12.79 5.44 0.59
N ALA A 129 -12.04 5.13 1.65
CA ALA A 129 -12.25 5.75 2.97
C ALA A 129 -12.07 7.28 2.91
N LEU A 130 -10.99 7.76 2.29
CA LEU A 130 -10.73 9.20 2.15
C LEU A 130 -11.84 9.90 1.35
N GLY A 131 -12.21 9.34 0.19
CA GLY A 131 -13.22 9.92 -0.69
C GLY A 131 -14.61 9.89 -0.07
N PHE A 132 -15.01 8.78 0.55
CA PHE A 132 -16.32 8.62 1.17
C PHE A 132 -16.48 9.49 2.41
N GLY A 133 -15.47 9.53 3.28
CA GLY A 133 -15.45 10.42 4.45
C GLY A 133 -15.46 11.91 4.08
N PHE A 134 -14.67 12.30 3.07
CA PHE A 134 -14.67 13.68 2.59
C PHE A 134 -15.98 14.07 1.89
N SER A 135 -16.59 13.15 1.12
CA SER A 135 -17.91 13.38 0.52
C SER A 135 -18.98 13.58 1.59
N GLY A 136 -18.98 12.76 2.64
CA GLY A 136 -19.87 12.95 3.80
C GLY A 136 -19.67 14.30 4.48
N MET A 137 -18.43 14.78 4.53
CA MET A 137 -18.08 16.10 5.06
C MET A 137 -18.60 17.27 4.19
N ILE A 138 -18.57 17.16 2.85
CA ILE A 138 -19.19 18.14 1.95
C ILE A 138 -20.71 18.15 2.13
N VAL A 139 -21.34 16.97 2.17
CA VAL A 139 -22.80 16.84 2.40
C VAL A 139 -23.21 17.43 3.75
N PHE A 140 -22.37 17.26 4.78
CA PHE A 140 -22.60 17.86 6.09
C PHE A 140 -22.53 19.39 6.07
N SER A 141 -21.45 19.92 5.49
CA SER A 141 -21.09 21.34 5.58
C SER A 141 -21.87 22.24 4.61
N GLN A 142 -22.38 21.69 3.51
CA GLN A 142 -23.18 22.41 2.51
C GLN A 142 -22.52 23.73 2.06
N PRO A 143 -21.29 23.68 1.52
CA PRO A 143 -20.59 24.85 1.02
C PRO A 143 -21.30 25.40 -0.22
N HIS A 144 -21.37 26.73 -0.34
CA HIS A 144 -22.00 27.40 -1.50
C HIS A 144 -20.98 27.79 -2.58
N PHE A 145 -19.69 27.92 -2.22
CA PHE A 145 -18.58 28.24 -3.11
C PHE A 145 -18.77 29.52 -3.95
N ASN A 146 -19.42 30.52 -3.35
CA ASN A 146 -19.66 31.82 -3.98
C ASN A 146 -18.63 32.88 -3.55
N SER A 147 -17.66 32.51 -2.71
CA SER A 147 -16.63 33.40 -2.19
C SER A 147 -15.56 33.75 -3.23
N ASP A 148 -14.74 34.76 -2.93
CA ASP A 148 -13.62 35.15 -3.78
C ASP A 148 -12.59 34.02 -3.96
N LYS A 149 -12.09 33.88 -5.19
CA LYS A 149 -11.15 32.84 -5.60
C LYS A 149 -9.84 32.91 -4.82
N VAL A 150 -9.37 34.11 -4.46
CA VAL A 150 -8.13 34.29 -3.70
C VAL A 150 -8.29 33.73 -2.29
N SER A 151 -9.39 34.06 -1.61
CA SER A 151 -9.68 33.53 -0.27
C SER A 151 -9.84 32.02 -0.26
N MET A 152 -10.53 31.46 -1.27
CA MET A 152 -10.66 30.00 -1.44
C MET A 152 -9.29 29.34 -1.66
N PHE A 153 -8.39 29.97 -2.43
CA PHE A 153 -7.02 29.47 -2.61
C PHE A 153 -6.22 29.47 -1.30
N VAL A 154 -6.34 30.53 -0.49
CA VAL A 154 -5.69 30.58 0.83
C VAL A 154 -6.22 29.45 1.73
N ALA A 155 -7.52 29.19 1.73
CA ALA A 155 -8.10 28.09 2.49
C ALA A 155 -7.61 26.72 1.99
N LEU A 156 -7.46 26.53 0.68
CA LEU A 156 -6.87 25.32 0.10
C LEU A 156 -5.41 25.13 0.56
N TRP A 157 -4.63 26.22 0.56
CA TRP A 157 -3.23 26.22 1.01
C TRP A 157 -3.09 25.78 2.47
N VAL A 158 -4.03 26.17 3.34
CA VAL A 158 -4.09 25.71 4.73
C VAL A 158 -4.19 24.19 4.82
N GLY A 159 -5.09 23.58 4.03
CA GLY A 159 -5.24 22.13 3.97
C GLY A 159 -3.96 21.42 3.52
N ILE A 160 -3.26 21.99 2.53
CA ILE A 160 -1.96 21.49 2.03
C ILE A 160 -0.90 21.57 3.13
N CYS A 161 -0.76 22.71 3.80
CA CYS A 161 0.20 22.89 4.88
C CYS A 161 -0.02 21.88 6.01
N PHE A 162 -1.26 21.67 6.44
CA PHE A 162 -1.57 20.66 7.47
C PHE A 162 -1.30 19.24 6.98
N GLY A 163 -1.64 18.91 5.74
CA GLY A 163 -1.39 17.59 5.18
C GLY A 163 0.10 17.26 5.11
N ILE A 164 0.92 18.20 4.61
CA ILE A 164 2.38 18.03 4.56
C ILE A 164 2.97 17.96 5.98
N ALA A 165 2.48 18.79 6.92
CA ALA A 165 2.94 18.75 8.31
C ALA A 165 2.68 17.38 8.97
N VAL A 166 1.50 16.79 8.78
CA VAL A 166 1.16 15.43 9.25
C VAL A 166 2.08 14.39 8.62
N LEU A 167 2.35 14.50 7.32
CA LEU A 167 3.29 13.60 6.64
C LEU A 167 4.71 13.71 7.22
N ILE A 168 5.21 14.92 7.50
CA ILE A 168 6.52 15.11 8.12
C ILE A 168 6.56 14.51 9.53
N ILE A 169 5.50 14.69 10.33
CA ILE A 169 5.39 14.12 11.69
C ILE A 169 5.62 12.60 11.65
N SER A 170 5.04 11.91 10.68
CA SER A 170 5.21 10.46 10.52
C SER A 170 6.64 10.01 10.23
N ARG A 171 7.51 10.92 9.75
CA ARG A 171 8.88 10.63 9.33
C ARG A 171 9.94 11.09 10.32
N ILE A 172 9.59 11.84 11.35
CA ILE A 172 10.53 12.22 12.39
C ILE A 172 10.88 10.97 13.22
N ARG A 173 12.12 10.49 13.08
CA ARG A 173 12.68 9.35 13.83
C ARG A 173 13.67 9.85 14.90
N GLY A 174 13.80 9.09 15.99
CA GLY A 174 14.77 9.37 17.06
C GLY A 174 14.47 10.58 17.94
N VAL A 175 13.36 11.28 17.72
CA VAL A 175 12.91 12.41 18.54
C VAL A 175 11.64 12.01 19.30
N ARG A 176 11.64 12.18 20.62
CA ARG A 176 10.46 11.88 21.46
C ARG A 176 9.29 12.78 21.07
N SER A 177 8.06 12.23 21.02
CA SER A 177 6.86 12.98 20.63
C SER A 177 6.65 14.24 21.47
N ASN A 178 6.95 14.19 22.78
CA ASN A 178 6.87 15.35 23.68
C ASN A 178 7.76 16.52 23.24
N VAL A 179 8.96 16.23 22.71
CA VAL A 179 9.89 17.27 22.25
C VAL A 179 9.34 17.94 20.99
N ILE A 180 8.81 17.16 20.05
CA ILE A 180 8.18 17.68 18.82
C ILE A 180 7.02 18.61 19.18
N ILE A 181 6.16 18.19 20.12
CA ILE A 181 5.01 18.97 20.60
C ILE A 181 5.46 20.28 21.22
N CYS A 182 6.43 20.26 22.13
CA CYS A 182 6.92 21.47 22.79
C CYS A 182 7.53 22.48 21.81
N HIS A 183 8.26 22.04 20.76
CA HIS A 183 8.74 22.95 19.71
C HIS A 183 7.58 23.60 18.95
N THR A 184 6.61 22.78 18.53
CA THR A 184 5.45 23.25 17.77
C THR A 184 4.64 24.26 18.58
N LEU A 185 4.29 23.91 19.82
CA LEU A 185 3.51 24.76 20.70
C LEU A 185 4.28 26.02 21.10
N GLY A 186 5.58 25.92 21.40
CA GLY A 186 6.40 27.07 21.75
C GLY A 186 6.47 28.11 20.63
N ALA A 187 6.67 27.66 19.38
CA ALA A 187 6.65 28.56 18.22
C ALA A 187 5.27 29.20 18.00
N LEU A 188 4.20 28.45 18.21
CA LEU A 188 2.84 28.97 18.12
C LEU A 188 2.51 29.96 19.25
N VAL A 189 3.10 29.81 20.44
CA VAL A 189 3.00 30.81 21.51
C VAL A 189 3.64 32.11 21.06
N ILE A 190 4.87 32.07 20.53
CA ILE A 190 5.55 33.28 20.03
C ILE A 190 4.72 33.96 18.93
N PHE A 191 4.25 33.17 17.97
CA PHE A 191 3.43 33.68 16.87
C PHE A 191 2.10 34.30 17.33
N SER A 192 1.34 33.59 18.18
CA SER A 192 0.07 34.08 18.71
C SER A 192 0.23 35.30 19.62
N THR A 193 1.34 35.39 20.36
CA THR A 193 1.68 36.60 21.13
C THR A 193 1.87 37.78 20.18
N GLY A 194 2.60 37.58 19.08
CA GLY A 194 2.75 38.61 18.04
C GLY A 194 1.41 39.08 17.46
N LEU A 195 0.48 38.16 17.20
CA LEU A 195 -0.87 38.50 16.74
C LEU A 195 -1.65 39.32 17.77
N VAL A 196 -1.64 38.91 19.04
CA VAL A 196 -2.31 39.67 20.12
C VAL A 196 -1.72 41.07 20.23
N THR A 197 -0.39 41.20 20.20
CA THR A 197 0.29 42.50 20.20
C THR A 197 -0.12 43.36 19.00
N TYR A 198 -0.21 42.79 17.79
CA TYR A 198 -0.68 43.53 16.61
C TYR A 198 -2.10 44.09 16.80
N PHE A 199 -3.05 43.25 17.22
CA PHE A 199 -4.44 43.70 17.43
C PHE A 199 -4.60 44.64 18.62
N TYR A 200 -3.71 44.55 19.62
CA TYR A 200 -3.65 45.52 20.71
C TYR A 200 -3.34 46.93 20.18
N PHE A 201 -2.34 47.05 19.30
CA PHE A 201 -1.99 48.33 18.69
C PHE A 201 -3.06 48.87 17.75
N GLN A 202 -3.84 47.99 17.10
CA GLN A 202 -5.00 48.39 16.29
C GLN A 202 -6.23 48.78 17.13
N LYS A 203 -6.18 48.61 18.46
CA LYS A 203 -7.32 48.82 19.38
C LYS A 203 -8.55 47.97 19.06
N GLU A 204 -8.33 46.81 18.43
CA GLU A 204 -9.39 45.85 18.07
C GLU A 204 -9.59 44.76 19.13
N LEU A 205 -8.76 44.74 20.17
CA LEU A 205 -8.91 43.79 21.27
C LEU A 205 -10.08 44.18 22.17
N TYR A 206 -10.96 43.21 22.40
CA TYR A 206 -12.00 43.27 23.40
C TYR A 206 -11.96 42.00 24.26
N PHE A 207 -12.25 42.17 25.55
CA PHE A 207 -12.35 41.08 26.50
C PHE A 207 -13.40 41.45 27.55
N GLN A 208 -14.49 40.69 27.60
CA GLN A 208 -15.58 40.92 28.55
C GLN A 208 -15.51 39.87 29.68
N PHE A 209 -15.33 40.34 30.92
CA PHE A 209 -15.42 39.51 32.11
C PHE A 209 -16.87 39.50 32.61
N THR A 210 -17.70 38.66 31.98
CA THR A 210 -19.14 38.65 32.25
C THR A 210 -19.56 37.49 33.17
N ASP A 211 -18.85 36.36 33.15
CA ASP A 211 -19.20 35.14 33.91
C ASP A 211 -17.96 34.30 34.23
N TRP A 212 -17.89 33.70 35.43
CA TRP A 212 -16.84 32.75 35.83
C TRP A 212 -16.83 31.49 34.95
N LYS A 213 -17.97 31.12 34.36
CA LYS A 213 -18.08 30.01 33.41
C LYS A 213 -17.22 30.23 32.16
N ILE A 214 -17.15 31.47 31.67
CA ILE A 214 -16.32 31.87 30.52
C ILE A 214 -14.84 31.72 30.89
N LEU A 215 -14.46 32.10 32.11
CA LEU A 215 -13.09 31.96 32.60
C LEU A 215 -12.65 30.48 32.66
N LEU A 216 -13.54 29.56 33.03
CA LEU A 216 -13.26 28.12 33.06
C LEU A 216 -13.08 27.48 31.68
N MET A 217 -13.61 28.09 30.61
CA MET A 217 -13.42 27.57 29.25
C MET A 217 -11.96 27.69 28.77
N PHE A 218 -11.19 28.67 29.25
CA PHE A 218 -9.78 28.88 28.88
C PHE A 218 -8.82 27.76 29.32
N PRO A 219 -8.80 27.29 30.58
CA PRO A 219 -8.03 26.11 30.94
C PRO A 219 -8.52 24.85 30.21
N GLY A 220 -9.84 24.73 30.00
CA GLY A 220 -10.44 23.63 29.23
C GLY A 220 -9.90 23.52 27.80
N ILE A 221 -9.86 24.64 27.07
CA ILE A 221 -9.42 24.67 25.66
C ILE A 221 -7.94 24.33 25.52
N GLY A 222 -7.11 24.80 26.45
CA GLY A 222 -5.70 24.46 26.51
C GLY A 222 -5.44 22.99 26.81
N LEU A 223 -6.16 22.42 27.79
CA LEU A 223 -6.05 21.00 28.15
C LEU A 223 -6.49 20.09 27.01
N CYS A 224 -7.66 20.34 26.41
CA CYS A 224 -8.14 19.58 25.26
C CYS A 224 -7.15 19.67 24.08
N ALA A 225 -6.62 20.86 23.79
CA ALA A 225 -5.62 21.04 22.74
C ALA A 225 -4.29 20.30 23.01
N ALA A 226 -3.81 20.30 24.26
CA ALA A 226 -2.60 19.59 24.67
C ALA A 226 -2.72 18.09 24.42
N PHE A 227 -3.78 17.46 24.95
CA PHE A 227 -3.99 16.02 24.79
C PHE A 227 -4.35 15.65 23.34
N ALA A 228 -5.14 16.46 22.64
CA ALA A 228 -5.47 16.23 21.23
C ALA A 228 -4.20 16.21 20.36
N SER A 229 -3.29 17.18 20.55
CA SER A 229 -2.04 17.23 19.78
C SER A 229 -1.10 16.06 20.12
N LEU A 230 -1.01 15.67 21.40
CA LEU A 230 -0.22 14.52 21.83
C LEU A 230 -0.71 13.21 21.22
N PHE A 231 -2.02 12.92 21.33
CA PHE A 231 -2.60 11.70 20.80
C PHE A 231 -2.55 11.66 19.27
N ARG A 232 -2.74 12.78 18.59
CA ARG A 232 -2.63 12.87 17.13
C ARG A 232 -1.23 12.57 16.63
N ILE A 233 -0.20 13.12 17.26
CA ILE A 233 1.20 12.84 16.89
C ILE A 233 1.53 11.37 17.13
N ARG A 234 1.11 10.81 18.28
CA ARG A 234 1.34 9.39 18.57
C ARG A 234 0.59 8.48 17.59
N ALA A 235 -0.67 8.76 17.29
CA ALA A 235 -1.43 8.03 16.29
C ALA A 235 -0.68 8.02 14.95
N THR A 236 -0.31 9.21 14.45
CA THR A 236 0.41 9.39 13.18
C THR A 236 1.75 8.65 13.14
N GLN A 237 2.44 8.53 14.27
CA GLN A 237 3.71 7.79 14.38
C GLN A 237 3.52 6.27 14.48
N LEU A 238 2.34 5.81 14.91
CA LEU A 238 2.06 4.39 15.18
C LEU A 238 1.41 3.65 14.02
N GLY A 239 0.54 4.30 13.24
CA GLY A 239 -0.21 3.61 12.17
C GLY A 239 -0.11 4.25 10.79
N ASN A 240 -1.00 3.82 9.89
CA ASN A 240 -0.98 4.23 8.48
C ASN A 240 -1.46 5.68 8.34
N VAL A 241 -0.57 6.55 7.86
CA VAL A 241 -0.75 8.01 7.91
C VAL A 241 -1.99 8.50 7.14
N PRO A 242 -2.23 8.12 5.87
CA PRO A 242 -3.49 8.42 5.18
C PRO A 242 -4.75 7.98 5.95
N LEU A 243 -4.80 6.72 6.40
CA LEU A 243 -5.97 6.19 7.13
C LEU A 243 -6.20 6.92 8.45
N ILE A 244 -5.16 7.14 9.24
CA ILE A 244 -5.23 7.87 10.51
C ILE A 244 -5.68 9.31 10.29
N SER A 245 -5.19 9.94 9.23
CA SER A 245 -5.63 11.31 8.92
C SER A 245 -7.12 11.37 8.57
N SER A 246 -7.66 10.35 7.91
CA SER A 246 -9.10 10.26 7.57
C SER A 246 -10.01 10.14 8.81
N LEU A 247 -9.53 9.50 9.90
CA LEU A 247 -10.28 9.41 11.16
C LEU A 247 -10.54 10.78 11.81
N SER A 248 -9.82 11.83 11.38
CA SER A 248 -10.07 13.21 11.83
C SER A 248 -11.48 13.70 11.48
N TYR A 249 -12.14 13.12 10.46
CA TYR A 249 -13.51 13.47 10.09
C TYR A 249 -14.53 13.20 11.18
N ILE A 250 -14.26 12.25 12.09
CA ILE A 250 -15.11 11.95 13.25
C ILE A 250 -15.34 13.18 14.14
N CYS A 251 -14.42 14.15 14.11
CA CYS A 251 -14.59 15.43 14.79
C CYS A 251 -15.93 16.11 14.44
N ILE A 252 -16.40 15.96 13.20
CA ILE A 252 -17.61 16.63 12.67
C ILE A 252 -18.89 16.11 13.34
N PRO A 253 -19.24 14.80 13.27
CA PRO A 253 -20.43 14.30 13.95
C PRO A 253 -20.39 14.50 15.46
N VAL A 254 -19.21 14.43 16.09
CA VAL A 254 -19.04 14.72 17.52
C VAL A 254 -19.36 16.18 17.82
N THR A 255 -18.87 17.12 17.00
CA THR A 255 -19.16 18.55 17.15
C THR A 255 -20.65 18.85 16.97
N ALA A 256 -21.30 18.19 16.01
CA ALA A 256 -22.75 18.31 15.78
C ALA A 256 -23.57 17.77 16.95
N ALA A 257 -23.21 16.59 17.48
CA ALA A 257 -23.88 16.00 18.64
C ALA A 257 -23.81 16.90 19.88
N PHE A 258 -22.64 17.47 20.16
CA PHE A 258 -22.51 18.43 21.25
C PHE A 258 -23.23 19.77 20.97
N SER A 259 -23.26 20.23 19.71
CA SER A 259 -24.01 21.43 19.34
C SER A 259 -25.51 21.24 19.60
N PHE A 260 -26.04 20.05 19.31
CA PHE A 260 -27.40 19.67 19.69
C PHE A 260 -27.61 19.69 21.22
N ILE A 261 -26.71 19.08 21.99
CA ILE A 261 -26.84 19.01 23.47
C ILE A 261 -26.80 20.40 24.12
N PHE A 262 -25.85 21.24 23.74
CA PHE A 262 -25.61 22.52 24.42
C PHE A 262 -26.39 23.70 23.84
N TRP A 263 -26.69 23.69 22.54
CA TRP A 263 -27.36 24.79 21.85
C TRP A 263 -28.74 24.42 21.27
N GLN A 264 -29.20 23.17 21.40
CA GLN A 264 -30.49 22.69 20.86
C GLN A 264 -30.62 22.94 19.34
N GLU A 265 -29.49 22.92 18.63
CA GLU A 265 -29.44 23.08 17.19
C GLU A 265 -29.64 21.72 16.52
N TYR A 266 -30.77 21.56 15.84
CA TYR A 266 -31.10 20.34 15.11
C TYR A 266 -30.36 20.30 13.76
N PRO A 267 -29.54 19.26 13.49
CA PRO A 267 -28.92 19.11 12.19
C PRO A 267 -29.99 18.86 11.12
N SER A 268 -29.81 19.46 9.95
CA SER A 268 -30.65 19.18 8.79
C SER A 268 -30.56 17.72 8.37
N ILE A 269 -31.54 17.23 7.58
CA ILE A 269 -31.53 15.86 7.04
C ILE A 269 -30.24 15.59 6.24
N LEU A 270 -29.77 16.56 5.45
CA LEU A 270 -28.51 16.44 4.72
C LEU A 270 -27.31 16.37 5.68
N SER A 271 -27.31 17.18 6.74
CA SER A 271 -26.26 17.11 7.77
C SER A 271 -26.24 15.75 8.47
N MET A 272 -27.40 15.15 8.74
CA MET A 272 -27.50 13.78 9.27
C MET A 272 -26.94 12.74 8.31
N LEU A 273 -27.28 12.82 7.02
CA LEU A 273 -26.73 11.94 5.99
C LEU A 273 -25.20 12.04 5.93
N GLY A 274 -24.66 13.26 5.94
CA GLY A 274 -23.21 13.49 5.95
C GLY A 274 -22.52 12.89 7.19
N MET A 275 -23.14 13.00 8.37
CA MET A 275 -22.63 12.36 9.60
C MET A 275 -22.59 10.83 9.48
N VAL A 276 -23.64 10.20 8.94
CA VAL A 276 -23.68 8.75 8.73
C VAL A 276 -22.57 8.30 7.78
N MET A 277 -22.36 9.00 6.67
CA MET A 277 -21.26 8.71 5.73
C MET A 277 -19.89 8.77 6.39
N ILE A 278 -19.64 9.79 7.22
CA ILE A 278 -18.38 9.94 7.97
C ILE A 278 -18.17 8.79 8.95
N ILE A 279 -19.22 8.39 9.68
CA ILE A 279 -19.14 7.28 10.65
C ILE A 279 -18.86 5.96 9.92
N LEU A 280 -19.56 5.67 8.82
CA LEU A 280 -19.33 4.48 8.00
C LEU A 280 -17.90 4.45 7.42
N SER A 281 -17.40 5.60 6.96
CA SER A 281 -16.01 5.73 6.53
C SER A 281 -15.02 5.41 7.64
N ALA A 282 -15.27 5.87 8.87
CA ALA A 282 -14.41 5.59 10.01
C ALA A 282 -14.43 4.11 10.40
N LEU A 283 -15.61 3.49 10.42
CA LEU A 283 -15.76 2.06 10.67
C LEU A 283 -15.03 1.23 9.61
N TRP A 284 -15.11 1.63 8.34
CA TRP A 284 -14.38 0.97 7.26
C TRP A 284 -12.88 0.93 7.52
N VAL A 285 -12.28 2.03 8.00
CA VAL A 285 -10.85 2.10 8.35
C VAL A 285 -10.50 1.15 9.49
N VAL A 286 -11.33 1.10 10.53
CA VAL A 286 -11.09 0.26 11.71
C VAL A 286 -11.22 -1.23 11.37
N PHE A 287 -12.18 -1.60 10.52
CA PHE A 287 -12.40 -3.00 10.13
C PHE A 287 -11.52 -3.47 8.97
N ASN A 288 -11.00 -2.56 8.15
CA ASN A 288 -10.08 -2.86 7.05
C ASN A 288 -8.73 -2.14 7.25
N PRO A 289 -7.94 -2.54 8.27
CA PRO A 289 -6.62 -1.94 8.47
C PRO A 289 -5.76 -2.14 7.23
N ALA A 290 -4.98 -1.12 6.85
CA ALA A 290 -4.14 -1.20 5.65
C ALA A 290 -3.25 -2.44 5.69
N LYS A 291 -3.34 -3.25 4.62
CA LYS A 291 -2.37 -4.29 4.33
C LYS A 291 -0.97 -3.67 4.28
N THR A 292 -0.10 -4.19 5.13
CA THR A 292 1.26 -3.71 5.26
C THR A 292 2.10 -4.24 4.10
N ARG A 293 3.02 -3.41 3.57
CA ARG A 293 3.94 -3.89 2.54
C ARG A 293 4.91 -4.91 3.15
N PRO A 294 5.37 -5.90 2.36
CA PRO A 294 6.43 -6.78 2.81
C PRO A 294 7.67 -5.97 3.17
N ILE A 295 8.33 -6.40 4.23
CA ILE A 295 9.59 -5.84 4.71
C ILE A 295 10.70 -6.79 4.28
N VAL A 296 11.76 -6.23 3.72
CA VAL A 296 12.99 -6.99 3.48
C VAL A 296 13.73 -7.12 4.82
N LEU A 297 13.72 -8.31 5.39
CA LEU A 297 14.46 -8.64 6.62
C LEU A 297 15.95 -8.77 6.30
N ILE A 298 16.27 -9.49 5.21
CA ILE A 298 17.64 -9.79 4.83
C ILE A 298 17.80 -9.54 3.35
N ASP A 299 18.92 -8.90 3.01
CA ASP A 299 19.38 -8.68 1.65
C ASP A 299 20.88 -9.06 1.65
N MET A 300 21.17 -10.30 1.27
CA MET A 300 22.51 -10.88 1.32
C MET A 300 23.01 -11.18 -0.09
N LEU A 301 24.16 -10.62 -0.44
CA LEU A 301 24.86 -10.90 -1.70
C LEU A 301 25.95 -11.94 -1.43
N LEU A 302 25.94 -13.02 -2.21
CA LEU A 302 26.86 -14.14 -2.06
C LEU A 302 28.09 -13.96 -2.98
N ASP A 303 29.26 -14.43 -2.54
CA ASP A 303 30.52 -14.30 -3.28
C ASP A 303 30.48 -15.09 -4.60
N GLN A 304 30.97 -14.49 -5.69
CA GLN A 304 30.88 -15.05 -7.05
C GLN A 304 32.05 -15.98 -7.42
N ASP A 305 33.08 -16.07 -6.58
CA ASP A 305 34.39 -16.65 -6.93
C ASP A 305 34.53 -18.15 -6.64
N THR A 306 33.50 -18.81 -6.09
CA THR A 306 33.52 -20.26 -5.80
C THR A 306 32.50 -21.00 -6.65
N ALA A 307 32.87 -22.21 -7.09
CA ALA A 307 32.21 -23.01 -8.12
C ALA A 307 30.69 -22.82 -8.19
N LEU A 308 30.21 -22.36 -9.36
CA LEU A 308 28.79 -22.29 -9.67
C LEU A 308 28.18 -23.69 -9.57
N SER A 309 27.24 -23.90 -8.65
CA SER A 309 26.18 -24.86 -8.92
C SER A 309 25.43 -24.38 -10.17
N ALA A 310 25.10 -25.30 -11.07
CA ALA A 310 24.30 -24.93 -12.22
C ALA A 310 22.90 -24.59 -11.68
N PRO A 311 22.27 -23.49 -12.12
CA PRO A 311 20.88 -23.23 -11.74
C PRO A 311 19.94 -24.40 -12.09
N GLU A 312 20.35 -25.22 -13.06
CA GLU A 312 19.73 -26.47 -13.50
C GLU A 312 19.59 -27.51 -12.38
N ASP A 313 20.52 -27.56 -11.42
CA ASP A 313 20.50 -28.51 -10.31
C ASP A 313 19.32 -28.23 -9.36
N PHE A 314 18.91 -26.97 -9.21
CA PHE A 314 17.76 -26.58 -8.39
C PHE A 314 16.42 -26.94 -9.05
N TYR A 315 16.43 -27.31 -10.34
CA TYR A 315 15.23 -27.65 -11.09
C TYR A 315 14.86 -29.11 -11.06
N ALA A 316 15.79 -30.00 -10.72
CA ALA A 316 15.48 -31.42 -10.60
C ALA A 316 14.26 -31.63 -9.67
N PRO A 317 13.21 -32.36 -10.10
CA PRO A 317 12.02 -32.58 -9.28
C PRO A 317 12.33 -33.16 -7.89
N GLU A 318 13.34 -34.01 -7.83
CA GLU A 318 13.86 -34.62 -6.59
C GLU A 318 14.43 -33.57 -5.63
N VAL A 319 15.19 -32.60 -6.16
CA VAL A 319 15.77 -31.50 -5.38
C VAL A 319 14.68 -30.56 -4.88
N ARG A 320 13.72 -30.20 -5.73
CA ARG A 320 12.57 -29.34 -5.34
C ARG A 320 11.80 -29.98 -4.19
N LYS A 321 11.43 -31.25 -4.35
CA LYS A 321 10.70 -31.99 -3.31
C LYS A 321 11.51 -32.05 -2.00
N SER A 322 12.83 -32.17 -2.09
CA SER A 322 13.69 -32.13 -0.91
C SER A 322 13.69 -30.76 -0.23
N VAL A 323 13.69 -29.65 -0.98
CA VAL A 323 13.57 -28.29 -0.43
C VAL A 323 12.19 -28.07 0.18
N GLU A 324 11.11 -28.51 -0.47
CA GLU A 324 9.73 -28.43 0.04
C GLU A 324 9.60 -29.16 1.39
N GLN A 325 10.18 -30.36 1.52
CA GLN A 325 10.23 -31.08 2.79
C GLN A 325 11.02 -30.34 3.88
N THR A 326 12.08 -29.62 3.51
CA THR A 326 12.84 -28.80 4.45
C THR A 326 12.03 -27.59 4.92
N VAL A 327 11.29 -26.94 4.02
CA VAL A 327 10.36 -25.86 4.38
C VAL A 327 9.29 -26.38 5.34
N GLU A 328 8.65 -27.51 5.02
CA GLU A 328 7.65 -28.14 5.89
C GLU A 328 8.20 -28.45 7.29
N LYS A 329 9.45 -28.95 7.39
CA LYS A 329 10.12 -29.18 8.69
C LYS A 329 10.36 -27.88 9.46
N ALA A 330 10.74 -26.80 8.77
CA ALA A 330 10.97 -25.50 9.38
C ALA A 330 9.66 -24.86 9.86
N GLU A 331 8.60 -24.95 9.06
CA GLU A 331 7.25 -24.49 9.42
C GLU A 331 6.72 -25.25 10.63
N ARG A 332 6.84 -26.59 10.68
CA ARG A 332 6.41 -27.38 11.85
C ARG A 332 7.06 -26.97 13.18
N LYS A 333 8.23 -26.33 13.16
CA LYS A 333 8.92 -25.81 14.36
C LYS A 333 8.44 -24.41 14.75
N THR A 334 7.81 -23.68 13.84
CA THR A 334 7.45 -22.28 14.02
C THR A 334 5.95 -22.07 13.81
N SER A 335 5.47 -20.88 14.13
CA SER A 335 4.16 -20.45 13.66
C SER A 335 4.27 -19.65 12.36
N CYS A 336 5.41 -19.65 11.66
CA CYS A 336 5.59 -18.87 10.43
C CYS A 336 5.28 -19.71 9.20
N GLU A 337 4.63 -19.10 8.21
CA GLU A 337 4.42 -19.69 6.88
C GLU A 337 5.60 -19.28 6.00
N MET A 338 6.31 -20.23 5.42
CA MET A 338 7.51 -20.04 4.66
C MET A 338 7.32 -20.49 3.22
N ARG A 339 7.84 -19.70 2.29
CA ARG A 339 7.87 -20.11 0.88
C ARG A 339 9.18 -19.72 0.25
N VAL A 340 9.67 -20.58 -0.64
CA VAL A 340 10.89 -20.34 -1.42
C VAL A 340 10.51 -19.91 -2.84
N HIS A 341 11.17 -18.86 -3.32
CA HIS A 341 11.10 -18.43 -4.72
C HIS A 341 12.49 -18.39 -5.34
N LEU A 342 12.64 -19.05 -6.49
CA LEU A 342 13.89 -19.14 -7.24
C LEU A 342 13.78 -18.29 -8.52
N GLU A 343 14.60 -17.24 -8.66
CA GLU A 343 14.64 -16.36 -9.85
C GLU A 343 15.98 -16.47 -10.58
N ILE A 344 15.95 -16.86 -11.86
CA ILE A 344 17.11 -16.79 -12.74
C ILE A 344 17.03 -15.54 -13.60
N GLN A 345 17.99 -14.64 -13.44
CA GLN A 345 18.18 -13.54 -14.38
C GLN A 345 19.03 -14.03 -15.56
N ARG A 346 18.48 -14.10 -16.78
CA ARG A 346 19.29 -14.10 -18.01
C ARG A 346 19.56 -12.65 -18.43
N LYS A 347 20.54 -12.43 -19.33
CA LYS A 347 21.15 -11.12 -19.66
C LYS A 347 20.17 -9.97 -19.99
N PHE A 348 18.90 -10.25 -20.27
CA PHE A 348 17.90 -9.27 -20.71
C PHE A 348 16.66 -9.15 -19.81
N HIS A 349 16.59 -9.84 -18.66
CA HIS A 349 15.43 -9.79 -17.78
C HIS A 349 15.37 -8.50 -16.93
N ILE A 350 14.21 -7.82 -16.94
CA ILE A 350 13.87 -6.77 -15.96
C ILE A 350 13.50 -7.47 -14.64
N ALA A 351 14.43 -7.55 -13.69
CA ALA A 351 14.19 -8.22 -12.41
C ALA A 351 12.92 -7.67 -11.75
N GLN A 352 11.99 -8.55 -11.39
CA GLN A 352 10.78 -8.10 -10.70
C GLN A 352 11.13 -7.69 -9.26
N PRO A 353 10.49 -6.65 -8.71
CA PRO A 353 10.62 -6.33 -7.30
C PRO A 353 10.15 -7.52 -6.47
N PRO A 354 10.96 -8.06 -5.55
CA PRO A 354 10.58 -9.22 -4.75
C PRO A 354 9.35 -8.94 -3.87
N GLU A 355 9.05 -7.67 -3.59
CA GLU A 355 7.81 -7.26 -2.91
C GLU A 355 6.55 -7.59 -3.73
N ASN A 356 6.62 -7.49 -5.05
CA ASN A 356 5.49 -7.85 -5.92
C ASN A 356 5.27 -9.36 -5.90
N ILE A 357 6.35 -10.14 -5.92
CA ILE A 357 6.27 -11.60 -5.85
C ILE A 357 5.70 -12.05 -4.50
N PHE A 358 6.07 -11.40 -3.40
CA PHE A 358 5.48 -11.64 -2.08
C PHE A 358 3.96 -11.47 -2.06
N LEU A 359 3.47 -10.35 -2.61
CA LEU A 359 2.02 -10.08 -2.70
C LEU A 359 1.31 -11.04 -3.66
N ARG A 360 1.95 -11.37 -4.78
CA ARG A 360 1.43 -12.26 -5.81
C ARG A 360 1.27 -13.69 -5.31
N LEU A 361 2.23 -14.17 -4.50
CA LEU A 361 2.18 -15.49 -3.86
C LEU A 361 1.23 -15.54 -2.65
N GLY A 362 0.53 -14.43 -2.34
CA GLY A 362 -0.45 -14.36 -1.26
C GLY A 362 0.16 -14.37 0.14
N MET A 363 1.46 -14.11 0.27
CA MET A 363 2.17 -14.15 1.56
C MET A 363 1.63 -13.08 2.55
N ASP A 364 0.96 -12.05 2.06
CA ASP A 364 0.26 -11.00 2.85
C ASP A 364 -1.11 -11.43 3.38
N LYS A 365 -1.64 -12.56 2.90
CA LYS A 365 -2.98 -13.05 3.27
C LYS A 365 -2.96 -13.97 4.49
N THR A 366 -1.78 -14.29 5.00
CA THR A 366 -1.63 -15.11 6.21
C THR A 366 -2.40 -14.48 7.39
N ARG A 367 -3.18 -15.29 8.11
CA ARG A 367 -4.08 -14.87 9.19
C ARG A 367 -3.35 -14.06 10.25
N PHE A 368 -2.13 -14.46 10.57
CA PHE A 368 -1.31 -13.79 11.57
C PHE A 368 -0.34 -12.75 10.97
N GLY A 369 -0.20 -12.65 9.64
CA GLY A 369 0.80 -11.79 8.99
C GLY A 369 2.21 -12.26 9.33
N ASN A 370 2.44 -13.54 9.11
CA ASN A 370 3.60 -14.33 9.51
C ASN A 370 4.21 -15.04 8.28
N GLY A 371 3.84 -14.59 7.08
CA GLY A 371 4.40 -15.05 5.82
C GLY A 371 5.84 -14.59 5.65
N ILE A 372 6.72 -15.52 5.27
CA ILE A 372 8.13 -15.32 5.00
C ILE A 372 8.45 -15.88 3.62
N LEU A 373 8.90 -15.01 2.73
CA LEU A 373 9.38 -15.39 1.41
C LEU A 373 10.91 -15.41 1.42
N VAL A 374 11.48 -16.60 1.23
CA VAL A 374 12.91 -16.78 0.93
C VAL A 374 13.07 -16.65 -0.58
N PHE A 375 13.54 -15.50 -1.01
CA PHE A 375 13.73 -15.16 -2.41
C PHE A 375 15.21 -15.34 -2.80
N VAL A 376 15.48 -16.24 -3.74
CA VAL A 376 16.82 -16.59 -4.17
C VAL A 376 17.00 -16.17 -5.62
N ARG A 377 17.99 -15.34 -5.89
CA ARG A 377 18.39 -14.92 -7.23
C ARG A 377 19.75 -15.50 -7.57
N PHE A 378 19.92 -16.02 -8.79
CA PHE A 378 21.17 -16.67 -9.20
C PHE A 378 22.18 -15.75 -9.89
N ARG A 379 21.76 -14.60 -10.42
CA ARG A 379 22.63 -13.64 -11.11
C ARG A 379 22.21 -12.19 -10.81
N PRO A 380 22.95 -11.43 -9.98
CA PRO A 380 23.99 -11.92 -9.06
C PRO A 380 23.39 -12.88 -8.02
N GLN A 381 24.21 -13.80 -7.48
CA GLN A 381 23.77 -14.70 -6.42
C GLN A 381 23.38 -13.91 -5.18
N LYS A 382 22.11 -13.97 -4.82
CA LYS A 382 21.52 -13.12 -3.79
C LYS A 382 20.39 -13.85 -3.09
N ILE A 383 20.38 -13.82 -1.76
CA ILE A 383 19.26 -14.29 -0.94
C ILE A 383 18.61 -13.09 -0.29
N ILE A 384 17.32 -12.91 -0.55
CA ILE A 384 16.48 -11.86 0.02
C ILE A 384 15.42 -12.56 0.87
N ILE A 385 15.29 -12.19 2.14
CA ILE A 385 14.16 -12.63 2.96
C ILE A 385 13.18 -11.48 3.06
N LEU A 386 11.97 -11.70 2.54
CA LEU A 386 10.85 -10.81 2.75
C LEU A 386 9.95 -11.41 3.81
N SER A 387 9.43 -10.58 4.68
CA SER A 387 8.39 -10.96 5.62
C SER A 387 7.23 -10.00 5.55
N ASP A 388 6.07 -10.44 6.02
CA ASP A 388 5.02 -9.49 6.36
C ASP A 388 5.56 -8.51 7.41
N SER A 389 5.16 -7.24 7.30
CA SER A 389 5.61 -6.22 8.24
C SER A 389 5.33 -6.55 9.70
N ARG A 390 4.40 -7.49 9.98
CA ARG A 390 4.10 -7.85 11.35
C ARG A 390 5.21 -8.64 12.04
N ILE A 391 6.16 -9.20 11.28
CA ILE A 391 7.28 -9.98 11.82
C ILE A 391 8.36 -9.09 12.47
N GLU A 392 8.58 -7.86 11.97
CA GLU A 392 9.60 -6.91 12.44
C GLU A 392 9.42 -6.51 13.91
N ASP A 393 8.19 -6.56 14.45
CA ASP A 393 7.93 -6.14 15.83
C ASP A 393 8.57 -7.06 16.89
N ARG A 394 8.88 -8.32 16.55
CA ARG A 394 9.56 -9.27 17.46
C ARG A 394 11.04 -9.45 17.15
N LEU A 395 11.45 -9.27 15.89
CA LEU A 395 12.87 -9.33 15.48
C LEU A 395 13.46 -7.92 15.48
N ASN A 396 14.27 -7.59 16.48
CA ASN A 396 15.01 -6.33 16.44
C ASN A 396 16.04 -6.34 15.32
N LYS A 397 16.47 -5.14 14.87
CA LYS A 397 17.59 -5.00 13.91
C LYS A 397 18.86 -5.75 14.33
N ASN A 398 19.08 -5.91 15.64
CA ASN A 398 20.21 -6.66 16.17
C ASN A 398 20.05 -8.17 15.99
N ASP A 399 18.83 -8.71 16.08
CA ASP A 399 18.55 -10.14 15.92
C ASP A 399 18.67 -10.52 14.44
N ILE A 400 18.14 -9.67 13.55
CA ILE A 400 18.34 -9.76 12.10
C ILE A 400 19.85 -9.69 11.78
N ARG A 401 20.58 -8.74 12.38
CA ARG A 401 22.03 -8.63 12.17
C ARG A 401 22.78 -9.86 12.65
N LYS A 402 22.43 -10.44 13.80
CA LYS A 402 23.01 -11.70 14.28
C LYS A 402 22.71 -12.87 13.35
N LEU A 403 21.49 -12.91 12.79
CA LEU A 403 21.12 -13.92 11.81
C LEU A 403 21.94 -13.78 10.53
N VAL A 404 22.06 -12.55 10.00
CA VAL A 404 22.92 -12.23 8.85
C VAL A 404 24.38 -12.56 9.15
N GLU A 405 24.90 -12.20 10.33
CA GLU A 405 26.28 -12.49 10.73
C GLU A 405 26.52 -14.00 10.82
N LYS A 406 25.61 -14.78 11.42
CA LYS A 406 25.68 -16.25 11.51
C LYS A 406 25.81 -16.89 10.12
N PHE A 407 24.94 -16.50 9.19
CA PHE A 407 24.91 -17.03 7.83
C PHE A 407 25.99 -16.43 6.90
N SER A 408 26.53 -15.26 7.25
CA SER A 408 27.60 -14.60 6.51
C SER A 408 28.99 -15.07 6.92
N THR A 409 29.19 -15.66 8.11
CA THR A 409 30.48 -16.26 8.52
C THR A 409 30.78 -17.57 7.80
N GLU A 410 29.77 -18.31 7.38
CA GLU A 410 29.89 -19.60 6.69
C GLU A 410 29.98 -19.45 5.16
N LYS A 411 30.58 -18.35 4.69
CA LYS A 411 30.68 -17.95 3.26
C LYS A 411 30.94 -19.14 2.33
N THR A 412 29.88 -19.62 1.71
CA THR A 412 29.90 -20.70 0.73
C THR A 412 29.00 -20.31 -0.44
N CYS A 413 29.34 -20.83 -1.62
CA CYS A 413 28.56 -20.68 -2.84
C CYS A 413 27.10 -21.13 -2.64
N LEU A 414 26.16 -20.54 -3.39
CA LEU A 414 24.75 -20.95 -3.34
C LEU A 414 24.61 -22.41 -3.82
N THR A 415 24.52 -23.36 -2.89
CA THR A 415 24.26 -24.78 -3.17
C THR A 415 22.89 -25.19 -2.63
N VAL A 416 22.38 -26.33 -3.10
CA VAL A 416 21.14 -26.93 -2.58
C VAL A 416 21.25 -27.19 -1.07
N ASP A 417 22.40 -27.68 -0.62
CA ASP A 417 22.65 -27.97 0.79
C ASP A 417 22.73 -26.69 1.62
N TYR A 418 23.35 -25.63 1.11
CA TYR A 418 23.36 -24.32 1.77
C TYR A 418 21.94 -23.76 1.91
N LEU A 419 21.11 -23.84 0.85
CA LEU A 419 19.73 -23.38 0.91
C LEU A 419 18.92 -24.16 1.97
N LYS A 420 19.08 -25.48 2.06
CA LYS A 420 18.43 -26.29 3.08
C LYS A 420 18.88 -25.91 4.49
N PHE A 421 20.19 -25.83 4.71
CA PHE A 421 20.77 -25.40 5.98
C PHE A 421 20.27 -24.01 6.39
N PHE A 422 20.17 -23.09 5.43
CA PHE A 422 19.66 -21.74 5.65
C PHE A 422 18.20 -21.73 6.10
N ILE A 423 17.33 -22.50 5.42
CA ILE A 423 15.90 -22.61 5.77
C ILE A 423 15.72 -23.24 7.16
N GLU A 424 16.46 -24.31 7.47
CA GLU A 424 16.40 -24.95 8.79
C GLU A 424 16.87 -24.01 9.90
N GLY A 425 18.00 -23.34 9.71
CA GLY A 425 18.52 -22.37 10.66
C GLY A 425 17.62 -21.15 10.83
N LEU A 426 16.92 -20.72 9.77
CA LEU A 426 15.91 -19.68 9.83
C LEU A 426 14.72 -20.13 10.71
N GLY A 427 14.22 -21.35 10.49
CA GLY A 427 13.17 -21.96 11.30
C GLY A 427 13.53 -22.02 12.78
N GLU A 428 14.73 -22.50 13.12
CA GLU A 428 15.20 -22.57 14.51
C GLU A 428 15.31 -21.20 15.18
N HIS A 429 15.79 -20.20 14.44
CA HIS A 429 15.89 -18.85 14.96
C HIS A 429 14.50 -18.24 15.18
N LEU A 430 13.59 -18.45 14.23
CA LEU A 430 12.22 -17.92 14.30
C LEU A 430 11.38 -18.61 15.38
N GLN A 431 11.64 -19.89 15.70
CA GLN A 431 10.94 -20.63 16.75
C GLN A 431 10.97 -19.90 18.10
N HIS A 432 12.10 -19.26 18.43
CA HIS A 432 12.26 -18.49 19.67
C HIS A 432 11.30 -17.29 19.74
N PHE A 433 11.00 -16.68 18.59
CA PHE A 433 10.13 -15.51 18.49
C PHE A 433 8.68 -15.86 18.13
N TYR A 434 8.46 -17.00 17.46
CA TYR A 434 7.20 -17.43 16.87
C TYR A 434 6.98 -18.94 17.11
N PRO A 435 6.72 -19.39 18.35
CA PRO A 435 6.46 -20.80 18.65
C PRO A 435 5.13 -21.28 18.05
N VAL A 436 5.04 -22.58 17.77
CA VAL A 436 3.84 -23.27 17.26
C VAL A 436 2.64 -23.02 18.18
N ARG A 437 1.44 -22.85 17.61
CA ARG A 437 0.18 -22.68 18.36
C ARG A 437 -0.77 -23.84 18.05
N ASP A 438 -1.66 -24.15 18.98
CA ASP A 438 -2.57 -25.32 18.93
C ASP A 438 -3.59 -25.34 17.76
N CYS A 439 -3.64 -24.31 16.90
CA CYS A 439 -4.63 -24.15 15.82
C CYS A 439 -3.95 -23.87 14.47
N PHE A 440 -2.94 -24.67 14.12
CA PHE A 440 -2.18 -24.51 12.89
C PHE A 440 -2.82 -25.31 11.74
N GLU A 441 -3.48 -24.61 10.83
CA GLU A 441 -3.81 -25.11 9.49
C GLU A 441 -2.76 -24.53 8.54
N ASP A 442 -2.27 -25.33 7.58
CA ASP A 442 -1.33 -24.89 6.55
C ASP A 442 -2.05 -23.87 5.64
N GLU A 443 -1.65 -22.59 5.71
CA GLU A 443 -2.34 -21.47 5.03
C GLU A 443 -1.72 -21.19 3.66
N ILE A 444 -0.43 -21.46 3.50
CA ILE A 444 0.34 -21.17 2.28
C ILE A 444 1.02 -22.43 1.78
N SER A 445 0.79 -22.75 0.51
CA SER A 445 1.45 -23.89 -0.14
C SER A 445 2.98 -23.86 -0.02
N ASN A 446 3.51 -24.91 0.59
CA ASN A 446 4.92 -25.27 0.70
C ASN A 446 5.67 -25.45 -0.64
N LYS A 447 4.96 -25.50 -1.78
CA LYS A 447 5.56 -25.65 -3.12
C LYS A 447 6.56 -24.55 -3.45
N VAL A 448 7.74 -24.95 -3.93
CA VAL A 448 8.78 -24.03 -4.42
C VAL A 448 8.28 -23.33 -5.67
N SER A 449 8.27 -22.00 -5.63
CA SER A 449 7.92 -21.16 -6.78
C SER A 449 9.18 -20.82 -7.58
N ILE A 450 9.04 -20.74 -8.90
CA ILE A 450 10.17 -20.47 -9.79
C ILE A 450 9.78 -19.36 -10.74
N GLY A 451 10.58 -18.30 -10.79
CA GLY A 451 10.56 -17.31 -11.87
C GLY A 451 11.48 -17.80 -12.98
N LEU A 452 10.93 -18.55 -13.94
CA LEU A 452 11.60 -18.84 -15.20
C LEU A 452 11.10 -17.86 -16.28
N GLU A 453 12.00 -17.49 -17.19
CA GLU A 453 11.63 -16.71 -18.38
C GLU A 453 10.75 -17.56 -19.28
N PRO A 454 9.58 -17.05 -19.73
CA PRO A 454 8.73 -17.80 -20.64
C PRO A 454 9.50 -18.14 -21.92
N ILE A 455 9.33 -19.38 -22.41
CA ILE A 455 10.02 -19.82 -23.63
C ILE A 455 9.16 -19.47 -24.84
N VAL A 456 9.77 -18.88 -25.86
CA VAL A 456 9.11 -18.68 -27.15
C VAL A 456 9.05 -20.01 -27.90
N VAL A 457 7.87 -20.62 -27.91
CA VAL A 457 7.59 -21.88 -28.62
C VAL A 457 7.52 -21.64 -30.12
N ALA A 458 6.88 -20.54 -30.54
CA ALA A 458 6.76 -20.20 -31.95
C ALA A 458 6.71 -18.68 -32.15
N GLU A 459 7.41 -18.21 -33.18
CA GLU A 459 7.30 -16.83 -33.68
C GLU A 459 6.81 -16.89 -35.13
N ILE A 460 5.60 -16.39 -35.37
CA ILE A 460 4.96 -16.42 -36.67
C ILE A 460 4.96 -15.00 -37.23
N SER A 461 5.77 -14.78 -38.25
CA SER A 461 5.76 -13.53 -39.01
C SER A 461 4.57 -13.52 -39.98
N ILE A 462 3.73 -12.50 -39.89
CA ILE A 462 2.49 -12.42 -40.67
C ILE A 462 2.70 -11.50 -41.86
N VAL A 463 2.23 -11.94 -43.03
CA VAL A 463 2.24 -11.11 -44.25
C VAL A 463 1.13 -10.07 -44.15
N HIS A 464 1.52 -8.79 -44.13
CA HIS A 464 0.62 -7.66 -44.03
C HIS A 464 -0.35 -7.66 -45.22
N THR A 465 -1.66 -7.78 -44.96
CA THR A 465 -2.68 -7.35 -45.93
C THR A 465 -2.90 -5.87 -45.68
N ALA A 466 -2.93 -5.09 -46.76
CA ALA A 466 -2.87 -3.64 -46.75
C ALA A 466 -3.90 -2.96 -45.82
N ASN A 467 -3.47 -1.81 -45.29
CA ASN A 467 -4.20 -0.75 -44.58
C ASN A 467 -4.48 -0.95 -43.08
N HIS A 468 -3.82 -0.09 -42.30
CA HIS A 468 -4.16 0.47 -40.97
C HIS A 468 -5.57 0.22 -40.38
N THR A 469 -6.01 -1.03 -40.20
CA THR A 469 -7.15 -1.34 -39.35
C THR A 469 -6.72 -1.38 -37.89
N SER A 470 -7.35 -0.55 -37.06
CA SER A 470 -7.09 -0.55 -35.61
C SER A 470 -7.46 -1.91 -35.00
N PRO A 471 -6.77 -2.36 -33.92
CA PRO A 471 -7.07 -3.64 -33.25
C PRO A 471 -8.54 -3.78 -32.83
N LYS A 472 -9.20 -2.66 -32.54
CA LYS A 472 -10.62 -2.59 -32.17
C LYS A 472 -11.58 -2.96 -33.31
N VAL A 473 -11.15 -2.76 -34.56
CA VAL A 473 -11.95 -3.09 -35.76
C VAL A 473 -11.73 -4.54 -36.17
N LEU A 474 -10.51 -5.05 -35.99
CA LEU A 474 -10.16 -6.44 -36.31
C LEU A 474 -10.69 -7.45 -35.28
N PHE A 475 -10.81 -7.01 -34.02
CA PHE A 475 -11.34 -7.78 -32.89
C PHE A 475 -12.56 -7.09 -32.30
N ASP A 476 -13.67 -7.16 -33.04
CA ASP A 476 -14.99 -6.71 -32.59
C ASP A 476 -15.54 -7.60 -31.45
N ALA A 477 -16.69 -7.23 -30.89
CA ALA A 477 -17.27 -7.98 -29.76
C ALA A 477 -17.60 -9.44 -30.11
N ASN A 478 -18.00 -9.71 -31.36
CA ASN A 478 -18.32 -11.06 -31.81
C ASN A 478 -17.06 -11.91 -32.00
N ALA A 479 -16.02 -11.36 -32.62
CA ALA A 479 -14.73 -12.03 -32.79
C ALA A 479 -14.08 -12.35 -31.45
N ARG A 480 -14.16 -11.44 -30.46
CA ARG A 480 -13.66 -11.71 -29.10
C ARG A 480 -14.38 -12.89 -28.47
N LYS A 481 -15.70 -12.90 -28.51
CA LYS A 481 -16.50 -13.99 -27.95
C LYS A 481 -16.19 -15.33 -28.63
N ASN A 482 -15.95 -15.33 -29.94
CA ASN A 482 -15.53 -16.53 -30.65
C ASN A 482 -14.16 -17.03 -30.18
N ILE A 483 -13.19 -16.13 -29.97
CA ILE A 483 -11.88 -16.49 -29.43
C ILE A 483 -12.01 -17.04 -28.01
N GLU A 484 -12.79 -16.38 -27.14
CA GLU A 484 -13.03 -16.82 -25.75
C GLU A 484 -13.64 -18.23 -25.69
N ASN A 485 -14.68 -18.51 -26.49
CA ASN A 485 -15.27 -19.84 -26.59
C ASN A 485 -14.28 -20.89 -27.11
N THR A 486 -13.34 -20.49 -27.97
CA THR A 486 -12.33 -21.40 -28.55
C THR A 486 -11.26 -21.74 -27.53
N ILE A 487 -10.86 -20.77 -26.70
CA ILE A 487 -9.96 -21.00 -25.57
C ILE A 487 -10.62 -22.01 -24.63
N GLU A 488 -11.86 -21.78 -24.22
CA GLU A 488 -12.61 -22.69 -23.36
C GLU A 488 -12.69 -24.12 -23.94
N ASN A 489 -12.94 -24.25 -25.25
CA ASN A 489 -12.96 -25.54 -25.92
C ASN A 489 -11.58 -26.23 -25.98
N ALA A 490 -10.50 -25.47 -26.09
CA ALA A 490 -9.13 -25.99 -26.10
C ALA A 490 -8.70 -26.45 -24.69
N GLU A 491 -9.02 -25.67 -23.66
CA GLU A 491 -8.76 -26.01 -22.26
C GLU A 491 -9.60 -27.20 -21.79
N ASN A 492 -10.84 -27.35 -22.26
CA ASN A 492 -11.63 -28.55 -21.99
C ASN A 492 -11.00 -29.84 -22.55
N LYS A 493 -10.06 -29.74 -23.49
CA LYS A 493 -9.32 -30.89 -24.05
C LYS A 493 -7.97 -31.14 -23.36
N THR A 494 -7.42 -30.16 -22.65
CA THR A 494 -6.05 -30.20 -22.11
C THR A 494 -5.96 -29.59 -20.74
N SER A 495 -5.07 -30.08 -19.87
CA SER A 495 -4.78 -29.33 -18.65
C SER A 495 -4.04 -28.01 -18.89
N CYS A 496 -3.61 -27.68 -20.11
CA CYS A 496 -2.97 -26.39 -20.38
C CYS A 496 -3.96 -25.23 -20.29
N GLU A 497 -3.50 -24.12 -19.71
CA GLU A 497 -4.25 -22.87 -19.58
C GLU A 497 -3.75 -21.89 -20.66
N ILE A 498 -4.63 -21.44 -21.54
CA ILE A 498 -4.28 -20.66 -22.72
C ILE A 498 -4.82 -19.24 -22.59
N ARG A 499 -3.93 -18.25 -22.72
CA ARG A 499 -4.32 -16.84 -22.66
C ARG A 499 -3.90 -16.09 -23.91
N VAL A 500 -4.78 -15.20 -24.38
CA VAL A 500 -4.52 -14.36 -25.56
C VAL A 500 -4.35 -12.90 -25.14
N HIS A 501 -3.27 -12.26 -25.61
CA HIS A 501 -3.03 -10.84 -25.44
C HIS A 501 -2.81 -10.15 -26.79
N ILE A 502 -3.48 -9.02 -26.99
CA ILE A 502 -3.49 -8.26 -28.23
C ILE A 502 -2.84 -6.90 -27.98
N ASP A 503 -1.62 -6.69 -28.45
CA ASP A 503 -0.85 -5.47 -28.18
C ASP A 503 -1.51 -4.23 -28.80
N SER A 504 -1.52 -3.14 -28.02
CA SER A 504 -2.09 -1.86 -28.42
C SER A 504 -1.04 -1.00 -29.14
N PRO A 505 -1.29 -0.53 -30.39
CA PRO A 505 -0.32 0.25 -31.15
C PRO A 505 -0.06 1.61 -30.48
N GLY A 506 1.11 1.78 -29.85
CA GLY A 506 1.54 3.05 -29.24
C GLY A 506 2.15 2.96 -27.84
N LYS A 507 2.13 1.78 -27.18
CA LYS A 507 2.87 1.56 -25.93
C LYS A 507 4.38 1.46 -26.23
N SER A 508 5.22 1.97 -25.32
CA SER A 508 6.68 1.88 -25.48
C SER A 508 7.11 0.40 -25.54
N HIS A 509 8.11 0.06 -26.37
CA HIS A 509 8.63 -1.33 -26.49
C HIS A 509 9.01 -1.98 -25.15
N LYS A 510 9.24 -1.20 -24.09
CA LYS A 510 9.54 -1.71 -22.74
C LYS A 510 8.30 -2.13 -21.94
N GLU A 511 7.14 -1.53 -22.20
CA GLU A 511 5.88 -1.83 -21.50
C GLU A 511 5.09 -2.97 -22.16
N SER A 512 5.31 -3.23 -23.45
CA SER A 512 4.65 -4.30 -24.22
C SER A 512 5.59 -5.47 -24.57
N SER A 513 6.63 -5.74 -23.76
CA SER A 513 7.40 -6.99 -23.94
C SER A 513 6.48 -8.20 -23.70
N PRO A 514 6.48 -9.21 -24.59
CA PRO A 514 5.67 -10.41 -24.43
C PRO A 514 5.94 -11.14 -23.09
N GLU A 515 7.18 -11.09 -22.61
CA GLU A 515 7.60 -11.66 -21.32
C GLU A 515 6.94 -10.91 -20.15
N ASN A 516 6.91 -9.57 -20.21
CA ASN A 516 6.28 -8.76 -19.17
C ASN A 516 4.77 -9.03 -19.13
N VAL A 517 4.13 -9.19 -20.28
CA VAL A 517 2.72 -9.55 -20.36
C VAL A 517 2.47 -10.94 -19.79
N PHE A 518 3.33 -11.92 -20.08
CA PHE A 518 3.25 -13.27 -19.52
C PHE A 518 3.18 -13.25 -17.99
N HIS A 519 4.08 -12.50 -17.35
CA HIS A 519 4.10 -12.38 -15.89
C HIS A 519 2.97 -11.51 -15.31
N ASN A 520 2.60 -10.43 -16.00
CA ASN A 520 1.52 -9.53 -15.55
C ASN A 520 0.16 -10.24 -15.57
N LEU A 521 -0.04 -11.15 -16.53
CA LEU A 521 -1.22 -11.97 -16.63
C LEU A 521 -1.20 -13.19 -15.70
N GLY A 522 -0.11 -13.40 -14.95
CA GLY A 522 0.02 -14.48 -13.97
C GLY A 522 0.12 -15.87 -14.57
N ILE A 523 0.52 -15.98 -15.84
CA ILE A 523 0.58 -17.27 -16.56
C ILE A 523 1.68 -18.17 -15.97
N ASP A 524 2.72 -17.57 -15.40
CA ASP A 524 3.80 -18.21 -14.64
C ASP A 524 3.37 -18.78 -13.27
N LEU A 525 2.13 -18.54 -12.85
CA LEU A 525 1.60 -19.00 -11.56
C LEU A 525 0.79 -20.28 -11.65
N THR A 526 0.56 -20.79 -12.86
CA THR A 526 -0.19 -22.03 -13.06
C THR A 526 0.40 -23.16 -12.20
N ARG A 527 -0.46 -23.91 -11.49
CA ARG A 527 -0.05 -24.87 -10.46
C ARG A 527 0.92 -25.91 -10.99
N PHE A 528 0.75 -26.28 -12.26
CA PHE A 528 1.56 -27.26 -12.97
C PHE A 528 2.61 -26.63 -13.90
N GLY A 529 2.62 -25.30 -14.05
CA GLY A 529 3.46 -24.60 -15.02
C GLY A 529 3.14 -25.03 -16.44
N ASN A 530 1.85 -24.98 -16.77
CA ASN A 530 1.28 -25.40 -18.05
C ASN A 530 0.52 -24.25 -18.73
N GLY A 531 0.85 -23.00 -18.35
CA GLY A 531 0.31 -21.80 -18.95
C GLY A 531 0.96 -21.46 -20.30
N ILE A 532 0.14 -21.01 -21.25
CA ILE A 532 0.53 -20.62 -22.60
C ILE A 532 -0.02 -19.22 -22.90
N LEU A 533 0.84 -18.32 -23.38
CA LEU A 533 0.46 -16.99 -23.87
C LEU A 533 0.55 -16.94 -25.39
N VAL A 534 -0.56 -16.62 -26.05
CA VAL A 534 -0.58 -16.19 -27.45
C VAL A 534 -0.55 -14.66 -27.47
N PHE A 535 0.62 -14.10 -27.77
CA PHE A 535 0.86 -12.66 -27.85
C PHE A 535 0.78 -12.18 -29.29
N VAL A 536 -0.07 -11.20 -29.57
CA VAL A 536 -0.34 -10.66 -30.90
C VAL A 536 0.22 -9.24 -31.00
N GLN A 537 1.27 -9.05 -31.78
CA GLN A 537 1.90 -7.76 -32.06
C GLN A 537 1.49 -7.24 -33.43
N PHE A 538 1.16 -5.94 -33.54
CA PHE A 538 0.78 -5.33 -34.83
C PHE A 538 1.93 -4.66 -35.59
N LYS A 539 2.98 -4.22 -34.88
CA LYS A 539 4.12 -3.47 -35.46
C LYS A 539 5.47 -3.99 -34.90
N PRO A 540 6.20 -4.84 -35.63
CA PRO A 540 5.78 -5.57 -36.85
C PRO A 540 4.67 -6.60 -36.55
N SER A 541 3.88 -6.99 -37.56
CA SER A 541 2.78 -7.96 -37.40
C SER A 541 3.32 -9.37 -37.12
N LYS A 542 3.28 -9.78 -35.86
CA LYS A 542 3.82 -11.06 -35.38
C LYS A 542 2.90 -11.69 -34.36
N ILE A 543 2.77 -13.02 -34.39
CA ILE A 543 2.21 -13.79 -33.28
C ILE A 543 3.36 -14.52 -32.61
N ILE A 544 3.47 -14.33 -31.30
CA ILE A 544 4.47 -14.95 -30.45
C ILE A 544 3.73 -15.86 -29.48
N VAL A 545 3.97 -17.17 -29.58
CA VAL A 545 3.46 -18.15 -28.62
C VAL A 545 4.54 -18.37 -27.57
N LEU A 546 4.26 -17.95 -26.35
CA LEU A 546 5.10 -18.19 -25.18
C LEU A 546 4.49 -19.29 -24.34
N SER A 547 5.31 -20.16 -23.78
CA SER A 547 4.87 -21.17 -22.82
C SER A 547 5.63 -21.03 -21.51
N ASP A 548 5.03 -21.57 -20.46
CA ASP A 548 5.78 -21.87 -19.25
C ASP A 548 6.97 -22.78 -19.61
N PRO A 549 8.15 -22.53 -19.05
CA PRO A 549 9.35 -23.29 -19.40
C PRO A 549 9.25 -24.78 -19.03
N ARG A 550 8.38 -25.15 -18.07
CA ARG A 550 8.15 -26.56 -17.70
C ARG A 550 7.47 -27.36 -18.81
N ILE A 551 6.73 -26.73 -19.71
CA ILE A 551 6.12 -27.40 -20.86
C ILE A 551 7.20 -28.03 -21.77
N GLN A 552 8.37 -27.39 -21.87
CA GLN A 552 9.45 -27.88 -22.72
C GLN A 552 10.21 -29.09 -22.12
N GLU A 553 9.99 -29.41 -20.84
CA GLU A 553 10.47 -30.67 -20.26
C GLU A 553 9.68 -31.87 -20.81
N CYS A 554 8.44 -31.66 -21.25
CA CYS A 554 7.54 -32.71 -21.71
C CYS A 554 7.45 -32.82 -23.25
N ILE A 555 7.73 -31.73 -23.97
CA ILE A 555 7.57 -31.66 -25.43
C ILE A 555 8.93 -31.70 -26.13
N SER A 556 9.09 -32.61 -27.09
CA SER A 556 10.31 -32.71 -27.88
C SER A 556 10.42 -31.58 -28.91
N ASN A 557 11.65 -31.21 -29.29
CA ASN A 557 11.87 -30.20 -30.34
C ASN A 557 11.22 -30.59 -31.68
N SER A 558 11.09 -31.89 -31.99
CA SER A 558 10.42 -32.33 -33.21
C SER A 558 8.91 -32.09 -33.21
N ASP A 559 8.26 -32.12 -32.05
CA ASP A 559 6.83 -31.84 -31.92
C ASP A 559 6.52 -30.35 -32.09
N ILE A 560 7.39 -29.50 -31.55
CA ILE A 560 7.33 -28.05 -31.77
C ILE A 560 7.52 -27.74 -33.26
N ASP A 561 8.45 -28.41 -33.95
CA ASP A 561 8.65 -28.22 -35.38
C ASP A 561 7.50 -28.79 -36.23
N ASN A 562 6.81 -29.84 -35.78
CA ASN A 562 5.58 -30.34 -36.40
C ASN A 562 4.44 -29.32 -36.25
N PHE A 563 4.28 -28.73 -35.06
CA PHE A 563 3.32 -27.65 -34.80
C PHE A 563 3.59 -26.42 -35.68
N ARG A 564 4.85 -25.95 -35.73
CA ARG A 564 5.26 -24.85 -36.61
C ARG A 564 4.97 -25.14 -38.09
N ARG A 565 5.21 -26.38 -38.54
CA ARG A 565 4.89 -26.80 -39.92
C ARG A 565 3.39 -26.80 -40.21
N ARG A 566 2.54 -27.27 -39.29
CA ARG A 566 1.08 -27.28 -39.46
C ARG A 566 0.53 -25.86 -39.63
N ILE A 567 0.95 -24.95 -38.76
CA ILE A 567 0.51 -23.56 -38.80
C ILE A 567 1.02 -22.84 -40.05
N SER A 568 2.23 -23.17 -40.51
CA SER A 568 2.82 -22.54 -41.71
C SER A 568 2.18 -22.98 -43.03
N LYS A 569 1.37 -24.05 -43.06
CA LYS A 569 0.66 -24.50 -44.28
C LYS A 569 -0.42 -23.51 -44.72
N THR A 570 -1.06 -22.84 -43.75
CA THR A 570 -2.08 -21.83 -44.00
C THR A 570 -1.39 -20.48 -44.13
N LYS A 571 -1.64 -19.71 -45.21
CA LYS A 571 -1.01 -18.38 -45.37
C LYS A 571 -1.35 -17.51 -44.16
N PRO A 572 -0.37 -17.10 -43.32
CA PRO A 572 -0.65 -16.39 -42.09
C PRO A 572 -1.20 -15.00 -42.42
N ARG A 573 -2.47 -14.76 -42.08
CA ARG A 573 -3.12 -13.45 -42.10
C ARG A 573 -3.63 -13.14 -40.70
N LEU A 574 -3.34 -11.94 -40.19
CA LEU A 574 -3.79 -11.53 -38.87
C LEU A 574 -5.31 -11.32 -38.91
N THR A 575 -6.06 -12.35 -38.50
CA THR A 575 -7.53 -12.40 -38.49
C THR A 575 -7.97 -13.19 -37.25
N ALA A 576 -9.20 -12.96 -36.78
CA ALA A 576 -9.77 -13.72 -35.68
C ALA A 576 -9.88 -15.23 -36.00
N GLU A 577 -10.20 -15.57 -37.25
CA GLU A 577 -10.24 -16.95 -37.74
C GLU A 577 -8.89 -17.65 -37.62
N TYR A 578 -7.80 -16.96 -37.96
CA TYR A 578 -6.46 -17.53 -37.84
C TYR A 578 -6.03 -17.74 -36.38
N LEU A 579 -6.40 -16.84 -35.47
CA LEU A 579 -6.14 -17.04 -34.04
C LEU A 579 -6.93 -18.22 -33.48
N THR A 580 -8.19 -18.36 -33.89
CA THR A 580 -9.06 -19.49 -33.52
C THR A 580 -8.40 -20.82 -33.92
N LEU A 581 -7.98 -20.94 -35.17
CA LEU A 581 -7.29 -22.12 -35.69
C LEU A 581 -5.96 -22.41 -34.96
N LEU A 582 -5.22 -21.37 -34.61
CA LEU A 582 -3.97 -21.51 -33.85
C LEU A 582 -4.20 -22.03 -32.43
N ILE A 583 -5.27 -21.58 -31.76
CA ILE A 583 -5.64 -22.02 -30.41
C ILE A 583 -6.13 -23.46 -30.43
N GLU A 584 -6.95 -23.84 -31.42
CA GLU A 584 -7.41 -25.22 -31.58
C GLU A 584 -6.26 -26.20 -31.78
N GLU A 585 -5.30 -25.88 -32.67
CA GLU A 585 -4.11 -26.70 -32.91
C GLU A 585 -3.17 -26.74 -31.70
N LEU A 586 -3.09 -25.66 -30.91
CA LEU A 586 -2.37 -25.67 -29.63
C LEU A 586 -3.02 -26.66 -28.66
N GLY A 587 -4.35 -26.61 -28.51
CA GLY A 587 -5.09 -27.55 -27.68
C GLY A 587 -4.87 -29.00 -28.12
N GLU A 588 -5.02 -29.30 -29.41
CA GLU A 588 -4.81 -30.69 -29.90
C GLU A 588 -3.38 -31.19 -29.69
N THR A 589 -2.38 -30.32 -29.91
CA THR A 589 -0.97 -30.67 -29.69
C THR A 589 -0.71 -30.93 -28.19
N MET A 590 -1.24 -30.09 -27.32
CA MET A 590 -1.03 -30.17 -25.88
C MET A 590 -1.79 -31.33 -25.25
N GLN A 591 -2.93 -31.75 -25.79
CA GLN A 591 -3.73 -32.88 -25.30
C GLN A 591 -2.92 -34.17 -25.17
N THR A 592 -1.97 -34.38 -26.08
CA THR A 592 -1.12 -35.58 -26.10
C THR A 592 -0.17 -35.64 -24.89
N PHE A 593 0.26 -34.48 -24.38
CA PHE A 593 1.22 -34.36 -23.28
C PHE A 593 0.57 -34.01 -21.94
N TYR A 594 -0.55 -33.29 -21.99
CA TYR A 594 -1.28 -32.73 -20.87
C TYR A 594 -2.77 -33.10 -20.96
N PRO A 595 -3.12 -34.40 -20.83
CA PRO A 595 -4.51 -34.83 -20.83
C PRO A 595 -5.26 -34.31 -19.58
N VAL A 596 -6.57 -34.08 -19.73
CA VAL A 596 -7.43 -33.70 -18.61
C VAL A 596 -7.49 -34.85 -17.61
N THR A 597 -7.25 -34.55 -16.33
CA THR A 597 -7.45 -35.46 -15.20
C THR A 597 -8.53 -34.88 -14.28
N ASP A 598 -9.22 -35.72 -13.50
CA ASP A 598 -10.50 -35.44 -12.81
C ASP A 598 -10.53 -34.26 -11.79
N CYS A 599 -9.45 -33.46 -11.68
CA CYS A 599 -9.30 -32.39 -10.70
C CYS A 599 -8.79 -31.06 -11.29
N TYR A 600 -9.39 -30.61 -12.39
CA TYR A 600 -9.04 -29.35 -13.03
C TYR A 600 -10.02 -28.22 -12.65
N ASP A 601 -9.52 -27.26 -11.86
CA ASP A 601 -10.16 -25.96 -11.63
C ASP A 601 -9.55 -24.96 -12.62
N ASP A 602 -10.37 -24.17 -13.31
CA ASP A 602 -9.94 -23.09 -14.23
C ASP A 602 -9.08 -22.06 -13.46
N GLU A 603 -7.77 -22.00 -13.77
CA GLU A 603 -6.80 -21.16 -13.06
C GLU A 603 -6.65 -19.76 -13.69
N LEU A 604 -6.87 -19.62 -15.00
CA LEU A 604 -6.72 -18.37 -15.74
C LEU A 604 -7.98 -18.01 -16.54
N PRO A 605 -8.46 -16.75 -16.46
CA PRO A 605 -9.68 -16.38 -17.16
C PRO A 605 -9.50 -16.41 -18.69
N ASN A 606 -10.46 -17.07 -19.36
CA ASN A 606 -10.59 -17.18 -20.82
C ASN A 606 -10.73 -15.86 -21.60
N THR A 607 -10.82 -14.73 -20.90
CA THR A 607 -10.97 -13.39 -21.47
C THR A 607 -9.73 -12.91 -22.23
N VAL A 608 -9.94 -12.28 -23.39
CA VAL A 608 -8.87 -11.68 -24.20
C VAL A 608 -8.40 -10.33 -23.62
N SER A 609 -7.08 -10.14 -23.50
CA SER A 609 -6.47 -8.91 -22.93
C SER A 609 -5.87 -7.96 -24.00
N PHE A 610 -5.75 -6.65 -23.72
CA PHE A 610 -5.35 -5.58 -24.66
C PHE A 610 -4.31 -4.57 -24.14
#